data_AF-A0A9P9NBD3-F1
#
_entry.id   AF-A0A9P9NBD3-F1
#
_cell.length_a   1.000
_cell.length_b   1.000
_cell.length_c   1.000
_cell.angle_alpha   90.00
_cell.angle_beta   90.00
_cell.angle_gamma   90.00
#
_symmetry.space_group_name_H-M   'P 1'
#
loop_
_entity.id
_entity.type
_entity.pdbx_description
1 polymer ?
#
loop_
_entity_poly.entity_id
_entity_poly.type
_entity_poly.pdbx_seq_one_letter_code
_entity_poly.pdbx_strand_id
1 'polypeptide(L)'
;MLGKVFLTLSAVGSILGPFIADFNETHVLNPRWPHAKFHNGQTMSMGLGLGLATLFYTDSLFTAAVFGSIYWVTGLSAILYPGTLAVDPEFGVSLAVVLILF
;
A
#
# COMPACT_ATOMS: atom_id res chain seq x y z
N MET A 1 -11.87 -22.13 7.46
CA MET A 1 -12.53 -21.21 6.50
C MET A 1 -12.25 -19.74 6.83
N LEU A 2 -12.33 -19.31 8.09
CA LEU A 2 -12.13 -17.92 8.50
C LEU A 2 -10.80 -17.30 8.01
N GLY A 3 -9.68 -18.03 8.08
CA GLY A 3 -8.39 -17.55 7.57
C GLY A 3 -8.41 -17.23 6.06
N LYS A 4 -9.09 -18.05 5.24
CA LYS A 4 -9.26 -17.78 3.81
C LYS A 4 -10.05 -16.49 3.58
N VAL A 5 -11.12 -16.27 4.35
CA VAL A 5 -11.92 -15.04 4.27
C VAL A 5 -11.07 -13.81 4.56
N PHE A 6 -10.30 -13.80 5.65
CA PHE A 6 -9.43 -12.66 5.97
C PHE A 6 -8.33 -12.44 4.94
N LEU A 7 -7.73 -13.51 4.41
CA LEU A 7 -6.71 -13.39 3.36
C LEU A 7 -7.30 -12.88 2.05
N THR A 8 -8.51 -13.32 1.68
CA THR A 8 -9.22 -12.79 0.51
C THR A 8 -9.55 -11.32 0.68
N LEU A 9 -10.07 -10.90 1.84
CA LEU A 9 -10.35 -9.49 2.11
C LEU A 9 -9.07 -8.64 2.07
N SER A 10 -7.98 -9.13 2.68
CA SER A 10 -6.67 -8.49 2.64
C SER A 10 -6.16 -8.33 1.20
N ALA A 11 -6.25 -9.39 0.40
CA ALA A 11 -5.83 -9.38 -1.00
C ALA A 11 -6.65 -8.41 -1.86
N VAL A 12 -7.98 -8.38 -1.69
CA VAL A 12 -8.84 -7.40 -2.38
C VAL A 12 -8.46 -5.98 -1.95
N GLY A 13 -8.19 -5.76 -0.66
CA GLY A 13 -7.71 -4.50 -0.13
C GLY A 13 -6.39 -4.06 -0.77
N SER A 14 -5.40 -4.94 -0.88
CA SER A 14 -4.11 -4.61 -1.51
C SER A 14 -4.20 -4.43 -3.02
N ILE A 15 -5.11 -5.13 -3.70
CA ILE A 15 -5.35 -4.99 -5.15
C ILE A 15 -6.00 -3.65 -5.47
N LEU A 16 -7.05 -3.28 -4.72
CA LEU A 16 -7.88 -2.11 -5.06
C LEU A 16 -7.45 -0.84 -4.33
N GLY A 17 -7.03 -0.96 -3.07
CA GLY A 17 -6.66 0.15 -2.19
C GLY A 17 -5.72 1.17 -2.83
N PRO A 18 -4.54 0.78 -3.33
CA PRO A 18 -3.60 1.75 -3.90
C PRO A 18 -4.11 2.39 -5.19
N PHE A 19 -4.89 1.69 -6.01
CA PHE A 19 -5.50 2.33 -7.19
C PHE A 19 -6.55 3.36 -6.79
N ILE A 20 -7.34 3.09 -5.75
CA ILE A 20 -8.33 4.04 -5.24
C ILE A 20 -7.62 5.26 -4.62
N ALA A 21 -6.54 5.04 -3.86
CA ALA A 21 -5.81 6.08 -3.15
C ALA A 21 -4.90 6.93 -4.06
N ASP A 22 -4.25 6.32 -5.04
CA ASP A 22 -3.11 6.92 -5.75
C ASP A 22 -3.39 7.22 -7.23
N PHE A 23 -4.46 6.68 -7.81
CA PHE A 23 -4.82 6.91 -9.22
C PHE A 23 -5.64 8.20 -9.40
N ASN A 24 -5.06 9.34 -9.02
CA ASN A 24 -5.71 10.65 -9.08
C ASN A 24 -4.70 11.81 -9.23
N GLU A 25 -5.22 13.05 -9.28
CA GLU A 25 -4.48 14.30 -9.49
C GLU A 25 -3.56 14.72 -8.34
N THR A 26 -3.75 14.17 -7.13
CA THR A 26 -2.83 14.41 -6.01
C THR A 26 -1.57 13.53 -6.11
N HIS A 27 -1.66 12.42 -6.85
CA HIS A 27 -0.65 11.37 -6.92
C HIS A 27 -0.20 11.08 -8.37
N VAL A 28 -0.57 9.94 -8.96
CA VAL A 28 0.03 9.47 -10.23
C VAL A 28 -0.23 10.41 -11.41
N LEU A 29 -1.29 11.21 -11.36
CA LEU A 29 -1.62 12.18 -12.41
C LEU A 29 -0.94 13.55 -12.17
N ASN A 30 -0.51 13.87 -10.95
CA ASN A 30 0.07 15.16 -10.56
C ASN A 30 1.29 15.56 -11.43
N PRO A 31 1.23 16.60 -12.28
CA PRO A 31 2.29 16.89 -13.25
C PRO A 31 3.63 17.30 -12.62
N ARG A 32 3.66 17.68 -11.33
CA ARG A 32 4.85 18.25 -10.70
C ARG A 32 5.85 17.20 -10.21
N TRP A 33 5.45 15.95 -9.97
CA TRP A 33 6.26 14.97 -9.22
C TRP A 33 6.56 13.70 -10.02
N PRO A 34 7.30 13.80 -11.13
CA PRO A 34 7.49 12.68 -12.06
C PRO A 34 8.11 11.44 -11.41
N HIS A 35 9.02 11.62 -10.44
CA HIS A 35 9.64 10.50 -9.75
C HIS A 35 8.72 9.83 -8.72
N ALA A 36 7.90 10.61 -8.01
CA ALA A 36 6.90 10.04 -7.09
C ALA A 36 5.90 9.14 -7.84
N LYS A 37 5.53 9.51 -9.08
CA LYS A 37 4.67 8.68 -9.94
C LYS A 37 5.25 7.30 -10.22
N PHE A 38 6.56 7.21 -10.41
CA PHE A 38 7.23 5.92 -10.64
C PHE A 38 7.04 5.01 -9.42
N HIS A 39 7.28 5.55 -8.22
CA HIS A 39 7.08 4.81 -6.98
C HIS A 39 5.60 4.52 -6.69
N ASN A 40 4.66 5.40 -7.05
CA ASN A 40 3.22 5.09 -6.97
C ASN A 40 2.82 3.97 -7.92
N GLY A 41 3.29 4.01 -9.17
CA GLY A 41 3.11 2.93 -10.14
C GLY A 41 3.66 1.60 -9.62
N GLN A 42 4.84 1.64 -8.98
CA GLN A 42 5.43 0.50 -8.29
C GLN A 42 4.53 0.01 -7.14
N THR A 43 4.05 0.88 -6.24
CA THR A 43 3.17 0.51 -5.11
C THR A 43 1.85 -0.10 -5.59
N MET A 44 1.18 0.53 -6.56
CA MET A 44 -0.05 0.01 -7.17
C MET A 44 0.18 -1.38 -7.80
N SER A 45 1.25 -1.53 -8.57
CA SER A 45 1.59 -2.81 -9.21
C SER A 45 1.96 -3.87 -8.17
N MET A 46 2.63 -3.49 -7.08
CA MET A 46 2.95 -4.41 -6.00
C MET A 46 1.71 -4.87 -5.22
N GLY A 47 0.77 -3.98 -4.96
CA GLY A 47 -0.51 -4.31 -4.35
C GLY A 47 -1.31 -5.33 -5.17
N LEU A 48 -1.36 -5.12 -6.49
CA LEU A 48 -1.94 -6.07 -7.44
C LEU A 48 -1.21 -7.43 -7.40
N GLY A 49 0.12 -7.42 -7.58
CA GLY A 49 0.91 -8.64 -7.63
C GLY A 49 0.86 -9.47 -6.35
N LEU A 50 1.03 -8.84 -5.19
CA LEU A 50 1.00 -9.51 -3.89
C LEU A 50 -0.41 -9.98 -3.51
N GLY A 51 -1.45 -9.21 -3.88
CA GLY A 51 -2.83 -9.63 -3.66
C GLY A 51 -3.20 -10.85 -4.52
N LEU A 52 -2.82 -10.85 -5.81
CA LEU A 52 -3.00 -12.02 -6.68
C LEU A 52 -2.23 -13.24 -6.16
N ALA A 53 -0.99 -13.05 -5.71
CA ALA A 53 -0.20 -14.13 -5.09
C ALA A 53 -0.89 -14.68 -3.82
N THR A 54 -1.45 -13.80 -2.99
CA THR A 54 -2.21 -14.18 -1.78
C THR A 54 -3.40 -15.06 -2.14
N LEU A 55 -4.17 -14.70 -3.18
CA LEU A 55 -5.31 -15.48 -3.64
C LEU A 55 -4.89 -16.82 -4.24
N PHE A 56 -3.80 -16.82 -5.03
CA PHE A 56 -3.26 -18.01 -5.67
C PHE A 56 -2.80 -19.07 -4.66
N TYR A 57 -2.13 -18.65 -3.59
CA TYR A 57 -1.61 -19.56 -2.57
C TYR A 57 -2.62 -19.92 -1.47
N THR A 58 -3.92 -19.73 -1.65
CA THR A 58 -4.94 -20.00 -0.61
C THR A 58 -5.02 -21.46 -0.15
N ASP A 59 -4.40 -22.40 -0.85
CA ASP A 59 -4.22 -23.79 -0.41
C ASP A 59 -3.14 -23.94 0.67
N SER A 60 -2.17 -23.03 0.72
CA SER A 60 -1.21 -22.86 1.82
C SER A 60 -1.47 -21.54 2.54
N LEU A 61 -2.25 -21.58 3.62
CA LEU A 61 -2.61 -20.38 4.38
C LEU A 61 -1.40 -19.61 4.90
N PHE A 62 -0.32 -20.31 5.24
CA PHE A 62 0.93 -19.67 5.66
C PHE A 62 1.57 -18.88 4.52
N THR A 63 1.70 -19.48 3.34
CA THR A 63 2.28 -18.81 2.16
C THR A 63 1.42 -17.62 1.74
N ALA A 64 0.10 -17.78 1.71
CA ALA A 64 -0.83 -16.69 1.44
C ALA A 64 -0.70 -15.56 2.48
N ALA A 65 -0.55 -15.89 3.77
CA ALA A 65 -0.35 -14.89 4.81
C ALA A 65 0.98 -14.12 4.64
N VAL A 66 2.06 -14.79 4.24
CA VAL A 66 3.34 -14.13 3.94
C VAL A 66 3.15 -13.11 2.82
N PHE A 67 2.63 -13.50 1.66
CA PHE A 67 2.41 -12.56 0.55
C PHE A 67 1.44 -11.43 0.91
N GLY A 68 0.34 -11.76 1.59
CA GLY A 68 -0.68 -10.79 2.00
C GLY A 68 -0.15 -9.80 3.03
N SER A 69 0.79 -10.20 3.89
CA SER A 69 1.37 -9.33 4.90
C SER A 69 2.43 -8.36 4.36
N ILE A 70 3.22 -8.78 3.36
CA ILE A 70 4.34 -7.98 2.84
C ILE A 70 3.87 -6.59 2.40
N TYR A 71 2.75 -6.50 1.65
CA TYR A 71 2.22 -5.23 1.16
C TYR A 71 1.90 -4.26 2.31
N TRP A 72 1.22 -4.76 3.35
CA TRP A 72 0.83 -3.93 4.50
C TRP A 72 2.01 -3.55 5.37
N VAL A 73 2.93 -4.47 5.63
CA VAL A 73 4.13 -4.21 6.45
C VAL A 73 5.00 -3.15 5.80
N THR A 74 5.24 -3.23 4.49
CA THR A 74 6.06 -2.23 3.80
C THR A 74 5.34 -0.88 3.72
N GLY A 75 4.03 -0.86 3.46
CA GLY A 75 3.22 0.35 3.51
C GLY A 75 3.25 1.04 4.88
N LEU A 76 3.08 0.28 5.96
CA LEU A 76 3.17 0.80 7.33
C LEU A 76 4.58 1.31 7.67
N SER A 77 5.62 0.64 7.17
CA SER A 77 7.00 1.05 7.42
C SER A 77 7.38 2.37 6.73
N ALA A 78 6.59 2.82 5.74
CA ALA A 78 6.88 4.04 4.98
C ALA A 78 7.04 5.28 5.88
N ILE A 79 6.30 5.35 7.00
CA ILE A 79 6.37 6.45 7.96
C ILE A 79 7.73 6.57 8.69
N LEU A 80 8.53 5.49 8.68
CA LEU A 80 9.84 5.47 9.33
C LEU A 80 10.91 6.16 8.47
N TYR A 81 10.61 6.45 7.21
CA TYR A 81 11.56 7.12 6.32
C TYR A 81 11.47 8.64 6.53
N PRO A 82 12.60 9.34 6.72
CA PRO A 82 12.61 10.77 7.00
C PRO A 82 11.88 11.60 5.94
N GLY A 83 11.00 12.50 6.39
CA GLY A 83 10.28 13.43 5.52
C GLY A 83 9.09 12.83 4.77
N THR A 84 8.69 11.59 5.07
CA THR A 84 7.47 11.00 4.50
C THR A 84 6.22 11.53 5.17
N LEU A 85 5.17 11.70 4.37
CA LEU A 85 3.82 12.11 4.82
C LEU A 85 2.80 11.21 4.12
N ALA A 86 1.69 10.91 4.78
CA ALA A 86 0.60 10.14 4.18
C ALA A 86 -0.19 10.96 3.14
N VAL A 87 -0.20 12.28 3.29
CA VAL A 87 -0.84 13.24 2.39
C VAL A 87 0.05 14.47 2.31
N ASP A 88 0.23 15.06 1.14
CA ASP A 88 0.99 16.29 1.04
C ASP A 88 0.27 17.46 1.71
N PRO A 89 1.00 18.39 2.35
CA PRO A 89 0.40 19.51 3.08
C PRO A 89 -0.55 20.38 2.23
N GLU A 90 -0.33 20.42 0.91
CA GLU A 90 -1.18 21.17 -0.03
C GLU A 90 -2.56 20.54 -0.25
N PHE A 91 -2.74 19.25 0.06
CA PHE A 91 -3.99 18.51 -0.14
C PHE A 91 -4.72 18.18 1.17
N GLY A 92 -4.13 18.49 2.33
CA GLY A 92 -4.79 18.35 3.62
C GLY A 92 -3.84 18.19 4.82
N VAL A 93 -4.43 17.92 5.98
CA VAL A 93 -3.67 17.59 7.19
C VAL A 93 -3.22 16.14 7.08
N SER A 94 -1.91 15.94 6.93
CA SER A 94 -1.30 14.61 7.01
C SER A 94 -1.32 14.10 8.45
N LEU A 95 -1.55 12.80 8.63
CA LEU A 95 -1.16 12.13 9.87
C LEU A 95 0.37 12.09 9.93
N ALA A 96 0.98 13.19 10.36
CA ALA A 96 2.31 13.15 10.92
C ALA A 96 2.18 12.45 12.26
N VAL A 97 2.45 11.14 12.32
CA VAL A 97 2.65 10.54 13.63
C VAL A 97 3.91 11.19 14.19
N VAL A 98 3.72 12.02 15.20
CA VAL A 98 4.74 12.63 16.07
C VAL A 98 5.48 11.51 16.80
N LEU A 99 6.28 10.71 16.08
CA LEU A 99 7.11 9.64 16.65
C LEU A 99 8.60 9.73 16.27
N ILE A 100 9.02 10.78 15.56
CA ILE A 100 10.45 11.05 15.33
C ILE A 100 10.76 12.52 15.65
N LEU A 101 10.47 12.90 16.89
CA LEU A 101 11.08 14.08 17.54
C LEU A 101 11.65 13.65 18.89
N PHE A 102 12.75 12.90 18.84
CA PHE A 102 13.82 12.86 19.84
C PHE A 102 15.14 12.52 19.14
#